data_AF-A0A147FBR1-F1
#
_entry.id   AF-A0A147FBR1-F1
#
_cell.length_a   1.000
_cell.length_b   1.000
_cell.length_c   1.000
_cell.angle_alpha   90.00
_cell.angle_beta   90.00
_cell.angle_gamma   90.00
#
_symmetry.space_group_name_H-M   'P 1'
#
loop_
_entity.id
_entity.type
_entity.pdbx_description
1 polymer ?
#
loop_
_entity_poly.entity_id
_entity_poly.type
_entity_poly.pdbx_seq_one_letter_code
_entity_poly.pdbx_strand_id
1 'polypeptide(L)'
;MSPREPRARRQRGALESLGAVVLGFESIIVFLGGLVVYGLKVLPFGIEPWWGIVGGVVMAVAMVAVAGLLRHRKAVWVGWALQVLLLLGGFLVPALAVVALIFGGMWAYATIKGAALDRQNARRSASPDLSNGE
;
A
#
# COMPACT_ATOMS: atom_id res chain seq x y z
N MET A 1 13.54 31.42 26.29
CA MET A 1 12.90 30.25 25.65
C MET A 1 13.34 30.21 24.20
N SER A 2 14.24 29.29 23.84
CA SER A 2 14.69 29.14 22.46
C SER A 2 13.53 28.60 21.61
N PRO A 3 13.17 29.24 20.47
CA PRO A 3 12.16 28.72 19.56
C PRO A 3 12.56 27.30 19.13
N ARG A 4 11.67 26.32 19.34
CA ARG A 4 11.89 24.97 18.83
C ARG A 4 11.81 25.04 17.31
N GLU A 5 12.95 24.89 16.64
CA GLU A 5 12.99 24.80 15.17
C GLU A 5 12.01 23.69 14.71
N PRO A 6 11.07 24.00 13.80
CA PRO A 6 10.17 22.99 13.25
C PRO A 6 11.03 21.90 12.59
N ARG A 7 11.01 20.68 13.14
CA ARG A 7 11.67 19.51 12.53
C ARG A 7 11.27 19.46 11.05
N ALA A 8 12.24 19.66 10.17
CA ALA A 8 12.04 19.58 8.73
C ALA A 8 11.33 18.26 8.40
N ARG A 9 10.10 18.35 7.86
CA ARG A 9 9.35 17.15 7.45
C ARG A 9 10.20 16.43 6.41
N ARG A 10 10.67 15.23 6.74
CA ARG A 10 11.34 14.33 5.79
C ARG A 10 10.44 14.21 4.55
N GLN A 11 10.95 14.59 3.38
CA GLN A 11 10.23 14.38 2.13
C GLN A 11 10.00 12.88 1.95
N ARG A 12 8.74 12.47 1.83
CA ARG A 12 8.38 11.07 1.57
C ARG A 12 8.97 10.66 0.22
N GLY A 13 9.60 9.49 0.17
CA GLY A 13 10.14 8.94 -1.07
C GLY A 13 9.04 8.72 -2.12
N ALA A 14 9.43 8.65 -3.39
CA ALA A 14 8.50 8.39 -4.48
C ALA A 14 7.78 7.04 -4.30
N LEU A 15 8.50 6.03 -3.79
CA LEU A 15 7.93 4.73 -3.44
C LEU A 15 6.90 4.86 -2.31
N GLU A 16 7.21 5.61 -1.25
CA GLU A 16 6.33 5.78 -0.09
C GLU A 16 5.03 6.48 -0.48
N SER A 17 5.10 7.53 -1.30
CA SER A 17 3.91 8.25 -1.76
C SER A 17 3.03 7.40 -2.69
N LEU A 18 3.63 6.83 -3.75
CA LEU A 18 2.90 5.99 -4.71
C LEU A 18 2.32 4.74 -4.05
N GLY A 19 3.11 4.05 -3.22
CA GLY A 19 2.67 2.87 -2.50
C GLY A 19 1.54 3.16 -1.51
N ALA A 20 1.59 4.31 -0.81
CA ALA A 20 0.54 4.70 0.13
C ALA A 20 -0.78 5.00 -0.59
N VAL A 21 -0.71 5.64 -1.77
CA VAL A 21 -1.90 5.90 -2.60
C VAL A 21 -2.51 4.60 -3.10
N VAL A 22 -1.68 3.67 -3.62
CA VAL A 22 -2.12 2.35 -4.10
C VAL A 22 -2.83 1.57 -2.99
N LEU A 23 -2.17 1.38 -1.84
CA LEU A 23 -2.76 0.65 -0.70
C LEU A 23 -3.99 1.34 -0.12
N GLY A 24 -4.01 2.68 -0.12
CA GLY A 24 -5.14 3.47 0.36
C GLY A 24 -6.40 3.24 -0.47
N PHE A 25 -6.31 3.36 -1.79
CA PHE A 25 -7.45 3.08 -2.68
C PHE A 25 -7.84 1.60 -2.66
N GLU A 26 -6.86 0.70 -2.65
CA GLU A 26 -7.11 -0.73 -2.59
C GLU A 26 -7.87 -1.11 -1.32
N SER A 27 -7.55 -0.51 -0.17
CA SER A 27 -8.25 -0.77 1.09
C SER A 27 -9.77 -0.54 1.00
N ILE A 28 -10.19 0.50 0.28
CA ILE A 28 -11.61 0.81 0.05
C ILE A 28 -12.22 -0.28 -0.83
N ILE A 29 -11.54 -0.67 -1.90
CA ILE A 29 -12.01 -1.70 -2.81
C ILE A 29 -12.15 -3.05 -2.10
N VAL A 30 -11.21 -3.41 -1.23
CA VAL A 30 -11.29 -4.67 -0.48
C VAL A 30 -12.40 -4.65 0.55
N PHE A 31 -12.63 -3.54 1.23
CA PHE A 31 -13.78 -3.39 2.13
C PHE A 31 -15.10 -3.62 1.37
N LEU A 32 -15.26 -2.98 0.20
CA LEU A 32 -16.41 -3.20 -0.68
C LEU A 32 -16.46 -4.65 -1.19
N GLY A 33 -15.31 -5.25 -1.50
CA GLY A 33 -15.19 -6.66 -1.87
C GLY A 33 -15.72 -7.59 -0.79
N GLY A 34 -15.42 -7.32 0.48
CA GLY A 34 -15.97 -8.06 1.62
C GLY A 34 -17.50 -7.96 1.72
N LEU A 35 -18.06 -6.78 1.45
CA LEU A 35 -19.52 -6.58 1.36
C LEU A 35 -20.14 -7.37 0.20
N VAL A 36 -19.46 -7.44 -0.96
CA VAL A 36 -19.90 -8.25 -2.11
C VAL A 36 -19.85 -9.75 -1.76
N VAL A 37 -18.77 -10.22 -1.13
CA VAL A 37 -18.65 -11.60 -0.66
C VAL A 37 -19.79 -11.97 0.30
N TYR A 38 -20.08 -11.08 1.25
CA TYR A 38 -21.20 -11.24 2.18
C TYR A 38 -22.56 -11.24 1.46
N GLY A 39 -22.81 -10.26 0.59
CA GLY A 39 -24.08 -10.09 -0.12
C GLY A 39 -24.40 -11.24 -1.06
N LEU A 40 -23.37 -11.78 -1.73
CA LEU A 40 -23.50 -12.93 -2.63
C LEU A 40 -23.45 -14.28 -1.90
N LYS A 41 -23.10 -14.30 -0.61
CA LYS A 41 -22.95 -15.52 0.19
C LYS A 41 -22.06 -16.58 -0.47
N VAL A 42 -20.97 -16.12 -1.10
CA VAL A 42 -20.03 -16.97 -1.88
C VAL A 42 -18.99 -17.68 -1.02
N LEU A 43 -19.16 -17.67 0.31
CA LEU A 43 -18.27 -18.38 1.22
C LEU A 43 -18.60 -19.89 1.22
N PRO A 44 -17.58 -20.76 1.39
CA PRO A 44 -17.76 -22.22 1.49
C PRO A 44 -18.72 -22.66 2.59
N PHE A 45 -19.30 -23.86 2.43
CA PHE A 45 -20.17 -24.48 3.44
C PHE A 45 -19.47 -24.58 4.81
N GLY A 46 -20.15 -24.12 5.86
CA GLY A 46 -19.63 -24.08 7.22
C GLY A 46 -19.00 -22.74 7.64
N ILE A 47 -18.85 -21.79 6.72
CA ILE A 47 -18.43 -20.42 7.03
C ILE A 47 -19.64 -19.50 6.96
N GLU A 48 -19.95 -18.81 8.07
CA GLU A 48 -21.06 -17.88 8.07
C GLU A 48 -20.79 -16.64 7.18
N PRO A 49 -21.78 -16.15 6.43
CA PRO A 49 -21.58 -15.06 5.47
C PRO A 49 -20.92 -13.80 6.03
N TRP A 50 -21.19 -13.44 7.30
CA TRP A 50 -20.66 -12.23 7.93
C TRP A 50 -19.13 -12.18 7.98
N TRP A 51 -18.46 -13.34 7.87
CA TRP A 51 -17.01 -13.41 7.71
C TRP A 51 -16.49 -12.68 6.47
N GLY A 52 -17.33 -12.47 5.44
CA GLY A 52 -16.99 -11.62 4.29
C GLY A 52 -16.74 -10.17 4.70
N ILE A 53 -17.59 -9.64 5.59
CA ILE A 53 -17.43 -8.28 6.14
C ILE A 53 -16.17 -8.20 6.99
N VAL A 54 -15.96 -9.19 7.88
CA VAL A 54 -14.76 -9.23 8.74
C VAL A 54 -13.49 -9.29 7.91
N GLY A 55 -13.43 -10.19 6.93
CA GLY A 55 -12.28 -10.32 6.04
C GLY A 55 -11.99 -9.04 5.28
N GLY A 56 -13.02 -8.39 4.73
CA GLY A 56 -12.89 -7.11 4.04
C GLY A 56 -12.36 -6.00 4.95
N VAL A 57 -12.92 -5.86 6.16
CA VAL A 57 -12.49 -4.85 7.14
C VAL A 57 -11.06 -5.10 7.62
N VAL A 58 -10.74 -6.33 8.01
CA VAL A 58 -9.39 -6.69 8.50
C VAL A 58 -8.35 -6.42 7.42
N MET A 59 -8.63 -6.79 6.16
CA MET A 59 -7.71 -6.53 5.07
C MET A 59 -7.55 -5.03 4.79
N ALA A 60 -8.67 -4.28 4.76
CA ALA A 60 -8.63 -2.84 4.54
C ALA A 60 -7.79 -2.13 5.61
N VAL A 61 -7.99 -2.48 6.88
CA VAL A 61 -7.19 -1.95 8.00
C VAL A 61 -5.72 -2.35 7.86
N ALA A 62 -5.42 -3.59 7.49
CA ALA A 62 -4.06 -4.05 7.26
C ALA A 62 -3.37 -3.25 6.13
N MET A 63 -4.06 -3.00 5.01
CA MET A 63 -3.55 -2.19 3.91
C MET A 63 -3.25 -0.75 4.33
N VAL A 64 -4.16 -0.11 5.06
CA VAL A 64 -3.95 1.24 5.61
C VAL A 64 -2.78 1.26 6.59
N ALA A 65 -2.66 0.26 7.46
CA ALA A 65 -1.54 0.15 8.39
C ALA A 65 -0.21 0.01 7.64
N VAL A 66 -0.14 -0.85 6.62
CA VAL A 66 1.07 -1.02 5.80
C VAL A 66 1.41 0.26 5.05
N ALA A 67 0.42 1.00 4.54
CA ALA A 67 0.64 2.31 3.91
C ALA A 67 1.34 3.29 4.88
N GLY A 68 0.94 3.31 6.16
CA GLY A 68 1.61 4.11 7.19
C GLY A 68 3.00 3.59 7.59
N LEU A 69 3.29 2.32 7.35
CA LEU A 69 4.54 1.65 7.69
C LEU A 69 5.54 1.57 6.52
N LEU A 70 5.22 2.11 5.36
CA LEU A 70 6.06 2.10 4.14
C LEU A 70 7.47 2.69 4.33
N ARG A 71 7.70 3.47 5.40
CA ARG A 71 9.05 3.91 5.82
C ARG A 71 10.01 2.75 6.14
N HIS A 72 9.48 1.56 6.44
CA HIS A 72 10.27 0.37 6.76
C HIS A 72 10.36 -0.55 5.54
N ARG A 73 11.57 -0.99 5.17
CA ARG A 73 11.77 -1.96 4.07
C ARG A 73 10.94 -3.25 4.21
N LYS A 74 10.64 -3.67 5.45
CA LYS A 74 9.79 -4.84 5.72
C LYS A 74 8.35 -4.65 5.26
N ALA A 75 7.82 -3.42 5.27
CA ALA A 75 6.46 -3.13 4.84
C ALA A 75 6.24 -3.42 3.34
N VAL A 76 7.30 -3.34 2.53
CA VAL A 76 7.23 -3.71 1.11
C VAL A 76 6.90 -5.19 0.93
N TRP A 77 7.52 -6.07 1.72
CA TRP A 77 7.25 -7.50 1.69
C TRP A 77 5.83 -7.81 2.19
N VAL A 78 5.38 -7.12 3.23
CA VAL A 78 4.00 -7.29 3.73
C VAL A 78 2.99 -6.83 2.68
N GLY A 79 3.24 -5.73 1.97
CA GLY A 79 2.36 -5.28 0.89
C GLY A 79 2.27 -6.30 -0.26
N TRP A 80 3.37 -6.95 -0.63
CA TRP A 80 3.34 -8.07 -1.58
C TRP A 80 2.50 -9.25 -1.08
N ALA A 81 2.58 -9.59 0.21
CA ALA A 81 1.74 -10.63 0.80
C ALA A 81 0.24 -10.24 0.75
N LEU A 82 -0.09 -8.98 1.04
CA LEU A 82 -1.47 -8.46 0.92
C LEU A 82 -1.97 -8.49 -0.53
N GLN A 83 -1.12 -8.21 -1.50
CA GLN A 83 -1.45 -8.31 -2.93
C GLN A 83 -1.80 -9.74 -3.35
N VAL A 84 -0.97 -10.71 -2.94
CA VAL A 84 -1.26 -12.13 -3.19
C VAL A 84 -2.57 -12.53 -2.52
N LEU A 85 -2.79 -12.11 -1.28
CA LEU A 85 -4.00 -12.43 -0.54
C LEU A 85 -5.26 -11.82 -1.18
N LEU A 86 -5.18 -10.60 -1.69
CA LEU A 86 -6.27 -10.00 -2.45
C LEU A 86 -6.53 -10.74 -3.77
N LEU A 87 -5.47 -11.11 -4.49
CA LEU A 87 -5.58 -11.89 -5.72
C LEU A 87 -6.28 -13.24 -5.47
N LEU A 88 -5.98 -13.90 -4.35
CA LEU A 88 -6.69 -15.10 -3.91
C LEU A 88 -8.18 -14.82 -3.61
N GLY A 89 -8.51 -13.65 -3.06
CA GLY A 89 -9.89 -13.18 -2.94
C GLY A 89 -10.64 -13.12 -4.28
N GLY A 90 -9.88 -12.98 -5.38
CA GLY A 90 -10.36 -13.08 -6.75
C GLY A 90 -11.05 -14.39 -7.11
N PHE A 91 -10.74 -15.50 -6.43
CA PHE A 91 -11.45 -16.76 -6.63
C PHE A 91 -12.90 -16.73 -6.13
N LEU A 92 -13.19 -15.91 -5.13
CA LEU A 92 -14.54 -15.71 -4.61
C LEU A 92 -15.30 -14.70 -5.48
N VAL A 93 -14.62 -13.60 -5.84
CA VAL A 93 -15.19 -12.52 -6.63
C VAL A 93 -14.18 -12.15 -7.72
N PRO A 94 -14.38 -12.57 -8.99
CA PRO A 94 -13.41 -12.36 -10.07
C PRO A 94 -13.00 -10.90 -10.29
N ALA A 95 -13.88 -9.94 -9.97
CA ALA A 95 -13.55 -8.52 -10.01
C ALA A 95 -12.37 -8.15 -9.09
N LEU A 96 -12.20 -8.81 -7.94
CA LEU A 96 -11.07 -8.59 -7.05
C LEU A 96 -9.74 -9.04 -7.67
N ALA A 97 -9.75 -10.07 -8.54
CA ALA A 97 -8.55 -10.48 -9.26
C ALA A 97 -8.08 -9.38 -10.22
N VAL A 98 -9.02 -8.75 -10.94
CA VAL A 98 -8.71 -7.63 -11.85
C VAL A 98 -8.13 -6.45 -11.08
N VAL A 99 -8.72 -6.12 -9.93
CA VAL A 99 -8.21 -5.08 -9.04
C VAL A 99 -6.81 -5.41 -8.56
N ALA A 100 -6.58 -6.62 -8.04
CA ALA A 100 -5.28 -7.06 -7.56
C ALA A 100 -4.21 -7.04 -8.65
N LEU A 101 -4.56 -7.36 -9.90
CA LEU A 101 -3.63 -7.27 -11.02
C LEU A 101 -3.24 -5.81 -11.33
N ILE A 102 -4.22 -4.91 -11.38
CA ILE A 102 -3.98 -3.49 -11.68
C ILE A 102 -3.19 -2.83 -10.53
N PHE A 103 -3.66 -2.97 -9.29
CA PHE A 103 -3.03 -2.40 -8.10
C PHE A 103 -1.71 -3.07 -7.76
N GLY A 104 -1.62 -4.40 -7.88
CA GLY A 104 -0.37 -5.14 -7.74
C GLY A 104 0.66 -4.77 -8.81
N GLY A 105 0.24 -4.51 -10.04
CA GLY A 105 1.11 -3.97 -11.09
C GLY A 105 1.65 -2.58 -10.75
N MET A 106 0.77 -1.67 -10.28
CA MET A 106 1.18 -0.35 -9.80
C MET A 106 2.11 -0.44 -8.58
N TRP A 107 1.85 -1.35 -7.65
CA TRP A 107 2.70 -1.63 -6.50
C TRP A 107 4.08 -2.15 -6.91
N ALA A 108 4.13 -3.11 -7.84
CA ALA A 108 5.38 -3.62 -8.40
C ALA A 108 6.19 -2.50 -9.07
N TYR A 109 5.53 -1.64 -9.83
CA TYR A 109 6.15 -0.47 -10.44
C TYR A 109 6.72 0.49 -9.38
N ALA A 110 5.94 0.84 -8.36
CA ALA A 110 6.36 1.72 -7.28
C ALA A 110 7.56 1.15 -6.50
N THR A 111 7.57 -0.16 -6.25
CA THR A 111 8.63 -0.83 -5.49
C THR A 111 9.93 -0.94 -6.29
N ILE A 112 9.87 -1.25 -7.58
CA ILE A 112 11.06 -1.39 -8.44
C ILE A 112 11.62 -0.01 -8.82
N LYS A 113 10.78 0.90 -9.34
CA LYS A 113 11.22 2.19 -9.90
C LYS A 113 11.34 3.26 -8.82
N GLY A 114 10.45 3.28 -7.83
CA GLY A 114 10.52 4.21 -6.71
C GLY A 114 11.79 4.00 -5.88
N ALA A 115 12.19 2.75 -5.62
CA ALA A 115 13.44 2.47 -4.91
C ALA A 115 14.69 2.93 -5.68
N ALA A 116 14.67 2.92 -7.01
CA ALA A 116 15.76 3.45 -7.82
C ALA A 116 15.82 4.99 -7.76
N LEU A 117 14.66 5.64 -7.82
CA LEU A 117 14.55 7.10 -7.77
C LEU A 117 14.92 7.63 -6.38
N ASP A 118 14.46 6.98 -5.32
CA ASP A 118 14.80 7.33 -3.94
C ASP A 118 16.31 7.22 -3.68
N ARG A 119 17.01 6.23 -4.28
CA ARG A 119 18.47 6.12 -4.22
C ARG A 119 19.19 7.25 -4.94
N GLN A 120 18.67 7.71 -6.09
CA GLN A 120 19.25 8.84 -6.81
C GLN A 120 19.02 10.16 -6.07
N ASN A 121 17.82 10.35 -5.51
CA ASN A 121 17.48 11.54 -4.73
C ASN A 121 18.33 11.64 -3.47
N ALA A 122 18.53 10.52 -2.75
CA ALA A 122 19.40 10.48 -1.57
C ALA A 122 20.87 10.83 -1.89
N ARG A 123 21.38 10.46 -3.08
CA ARG A 123 22.72 10.85 -3.54
C ARG A 123 22.82 12.33 -3.87
N ARG A 124 21.81 12.90 -4.54
CA ARG A 124 21.76 14.35 -4.83
C ARG A 124 21.64 15.20 -3.57
N SER A 125 20.88 14.76 -2.57
CA SER A 125 20.79 15.47 -1.28
C SER A 125 22.05 15.37 -0.42
N ALA A 126 22.89 14.34 -0.64
CA ALA A 126 24.18 14.17 0.03
C ALA A 126 25.33 14.95 -0.64
N SER A 127 25.11 15.43 -1.85
CA SER A 127 25.95 16.42 -2.54
C SER A 127 25.18 17.74 -2.64
N PRO A 128 24.97 18.49 -1.53
CA PRO A 128 24.56 19.88 -1.65
C PRO A 128 25.57 20.56 -2.54
N ASP A 129 25.11 21.17 -3.62
CA ASP A 129 25.94 21.96 -4.52
C ASP A 129 26.67 23.02 -3.67
N LEU A 130 27.95 22.79 -3.38
CA LEU A 130 28.88 23.79 -2.84
C LEU A 130 29.24 24.82 -3.93
N SER A 131 28.57 24.77 -5.08
CA SER A 131 28.69 25.65 -6.24
C SER A 131 27.68 26.81 -6.22
N ASN A 132 27.18 27.22 -5.04
CA ASN A 132 26.71 28.60 -4.90
C ASN A 132 27.95 29.49 -4.89
N GLY A 133 28.44 29.79 -6.10
CA GLY A 133 29.62 30.59 -6.36
C GLY A 133 29.48 31.99 -5.76
N GLU A 134 30.46 32.31 -4.92
CA GLU A 134 31.07 33.63 -4.84
C GLU A 134 31.78 33.95 -6.17
#